data_AF-A0A2K4FZC6-F1
#
_entry.id   AF-A0A2K4FZC6-F1
#
_cell.length_a   1.000
_cell.length_b   1.000
_cell.length_c   1.000
_cell.angle_alpha   90.00
_cell.angle_beta   90.00
_cell.angle_gamma   90.00
#
_symmetry.space_group_name_H-M   'P 1'
#
loop_
_entity.id
_entity.type
_entity.pdbx_description
1 polymer ?
#
loop_
_entity_poly.entity_id
_entity_poly.type
_entity_poly.pdbx_seq_one_letter_code
_entity_poly.pdbx_strand_id
1 'polypeptide(L)'
;MNERHPHSNKSFLGPLVLIAAVVVAVGAAFAYTAGWLTPARLTPTKIVEVLAPPAGPALGFRRAHAKGICFTGTFEANGAGSDLSKAQMFAAGTYPVTGRFNLASPDLKAPDGTARVRSLSLRIRTPDGQEWRSAMINAPFFPVATPQAFYDLQVASADKSHPDALKNFATAHPEIGAFSQWAGSAPFTSSYAEDRYNGINSFVFTNAQGQDQAVRWSFKPAAIPVPVSSDELKKREPDFLLADITERVAKATQRWAMTVMVAGPGDPTSDPSKAWPEDRRSVGVGTLSVTKIEPEADGSCRDINFDPTVLPAGMRTSDDPFPAARSAAYSVSYNRRTAEEKDYPRTPSITTTTGAKP
;
A
#
# COMPACT_ATOMS: atom_id res chain seq x y z
N MET A 1 -71.86 -28.49 -36.01
CA MET A 1 -72.09 -27.58 -34.87
C MET A 1 -70.90 -27.70 -33.92
N ASN A 2 -70.34 -26.56 -33.52
CA ASN A 2 -69.04 -26.39 -32.87
C ASN A 2 -68.83 -27.25 -31.60
N GLU A 3 -67.79 -28.08 -31.59
CA GLU A 3 -67.14 -28.50 -30.34
C GLU A 3 -66.01 -27.54 -30.01
N ARG A 4 -66.20 -26.71 -28.98
CA ARG A 4 -65.12 -25.88 -28.41
C ARG A 4 -64.26 -26.78 -27.53
N HIS A 5 -62.99 -26.96 -27.89
CA HIS A 5 -62.01 -27.48 -26.95
C HIS A 5 -61.84 -26.50 -25.77
N PRO A 6 -61.89 -26.96 -24.51
CA PRO A 6 -61.57 -26.11 -23.37
C PRO A 6 -60.07 -25.82 -23.40
N HIS A 7 -59.71 -24.56 -23.57
CA HIS A 7 -58.36 -24.11 -23.30
C HIS A 7 -58.05 -24.39 -21.83
N SER A 8 -57.21 -25.39 -21.57
CA SER A 8 -56.60 -25.59 -20.26
C SER A 8 -55.81 -24.32 -19.92
N ASN A 9 -56.36 -23.50 -19.02
CA ASN A 9 -55.65 -22.40 -18.39
C ASN A 9 -54.50 -23.01 -17.59
N LYS A 10 -53.35 -23.21 -18.25
CA LYS A 10 -52.11 -23.57 -17.57
C LYS A 10 -51.86 -22.46 -16.54
N SER A 11 -51.94 -22.83 -15.25
CA SER A 11 -51.76 -21.91 -14.14
C SER A 11 -50.37 -21.26 -14.24
N PHE A 12 -50.31 -20.01 -14.70
CA PHE A 12 -49.09 -19.22 -14.77
C PHE A 12 -48.55 -18.86 -13.37
N LEU A 13 -49.29 -19.16 -12.30
CA LEU A 13 -48.87 -18.89 -10.93
C LEU A 13 -47.62 -19.66 -10.52
N GLY A 14 -47.47 -20.93 -10.93
CA GLY A 14 -46.32 -21.75 -10.55
C GLY A 14 -44.97 -21.16 -11.03
N PRO A 15 -44.82 -20.89 -12.33
CA PRO A 15 -43.63 -20.22 -12.86
C PRO A 15 -43.41 -18.81 -12.29
N LEU A 16 -44.47 -18.02 -12.07
CA LEU A 16 -44.36 -16.66 -11.50
C LEU A 16 -43.88 -16.69 -10.05
N VAL A 17 -44.36 -17.63 -9.23
CA VAL A 17 -43.89 -17.83 -7.85
C VAL A 17 -42.43 -18.26 -7.84
N LEU A 18 -42.01 -19.14 -8.75
CA LEU A 18 -40.61 -19.55 -8.88
C LEU A 18 -39.71 -18.37 -9.27
N ILE A 19 -40.10 -17.57 -10.26
CA ILE A 19 -39.36 -16.37 -10.67
C ILE A 19 -39.25 -15.38 -9.52
N ALA A 20 -40.35 -15.11 -8.81
CA ALA A 20 -40.35 -14.23 -7.65
C ALA A 20 -39.41 -14.74 -6.54
N ALA A 21 -39.42 -16.05 -6.26
CA ALA A 21 -38.52 -16.66 -5.29
C ALA A 21 -37.03 -16.51 -5.69
N VAL A 22 -36.71 -16.71 -6.97
CA VAL A 22 -35.35 -16.51 -7.49
C VAL A 22 -34.92 -15.03 -7.38
N VAL A 23 -35.78 -14.09 -7.76
CA VAL A 23 -35.48 -12.65 -7.66
C VAL A 23 -35.26 -12.24 -6.21
N VAL A 24 -36.09 -12.71 -5.28
CA VAL A 24 -35.91 -12.45 -3.84
C VAL A 24 -34.62 -13.07 -3.32
N ALA A 25 -34.30 -14.31 -3.71
CA ALA A 25 -33.07 -14.97 -3.29
C ALA A 25 -31.82 -14.25 -3.81
N VAL A 26 -31.82 -13.83 -5.07
CA VAL A 26 -30.73 -13.04 -5.67
C VAL A 26 -30.64 -11.67 -5.00
N GLY A 27 -31.77 -11.00 -4.75
CA GLY A 27 -31.81 -9.72 -4.05
C GLY A 27 -31.29 -9.80 -2.61
N ALA A 28 -31.66 -10.86 -1.88
CA ALA A 28 -31.17 -11.11 -0.52
C ALA A 28 -29.67 -11.46 -0.51
N ALA A 29 -29.20 -12.28 -1.45
CA ALA A 29 -27.78 -12.56 -1.61
C ALA A 29 -26.99 -11.29 -1.95
N PHE A 30 -27.51 -10.44 -2.84
CA PHE A 30 -26.92 -9.13 -3.14
C PHE A 30 -26.87 -8.23 -1.90
N ALA A 31 -27.99 -8.06 -1.18
CA ALA A 31 -28.04 -7.25 0.03
C ALA A 31 -27.07 -7.76 1.13
N TYR A 32 -26.95 -9.08 1.29
CA TYR A 32 -26.01 -9.69 2.22
C TYR A 32 -24.55 -9.45 1.80
N THR A 33 -24.20 -9.75 0.54
CA THR A 33 -22.83 -9.56 0.01
C THR A 33 -22.40 -8.09 -0.02
N ALA A 34 -23.32 -7.18 -0.34
CA ALA A 34 -23.13 -5.72 -0.27
C ALA A 34 -23.01 -5.19 1.17
N GLY A 35 -23.23 -6.03 2.18
CA GLY A 35 -23.10 -5.68 3.59
C GLY A 35 -24.30 -4.92 4.16
N TRP A 36 -25.40 -4.77 3.41
CA TRP A 36 -26.58 -4.03 3.85
C TRP A 36 -27.25 -4.65 5.08
N LEU A 37 -27.07 -5.95 5.27
CA LEU A 37 -27.60 -6.70 6.41
C LEU A 37 -26.56 -6.92 7.53
N THR A 38 -25.32 -6.42 7.38
CA THR A 38 -24.23 -6.63 8.35
C THR A 38 -23.52 -5.31 8.70
N PRO A 39 -24.18 -4.39 9.42
CA PRO A 39 -23.62 -3.07 9.71
C PRO A 39 -22.34 -3.13 10.54
N ALA A 40 -22.07 -4.21 11.28
CA ALA A 40 -20.83 -4.42 12.01
C ALA A 40 -19.65 -4.89 11.13
N ARG A 41 -19.91 -5.39 9.92
CA ARG A 41 -18.85 -5.89 9.02
C ARG A 41 -17.86 -4.78 8.69
N LEU A 42 -16.57 -5.09 8.74
CA LEU A 42 -15.53 -4.21 8.25
C LEU A 42 -15.58 -4.17 6.73
N THR A 43 -15.67 -2.96 6.17
CA THR A 43 -15.68 -2.74 4.72
C THR A 43 -14.47 -1.91 4.32
N PRO A 44 -14.02 -1.98 3.05
CA PRO A 44 -12.97 -1.11 2.54
C PRO A 44 -13.30 0.38 2.71
N THR A 45 -14.57 0.73 2.57
CA THR A 45 -15.11 2.08 2.81
C THR A 45 -14.85 2.54 4.25
N LYS A 46 -15.17 1.71 5.26
CA LYS A 46 -14.91 2.01 6.67
C LYS A 46 -13.42 2.20 6.96
N ILE A 47 -12.57 1.34 6.39
CA ILE A 47 -11.11 1.46 6.52
C ILE A 47 -10.64 2.80 5.94
N VAL A 48 -11.16 3.21 4.78
CA VAL A 48 -10.77 4.48 4.16
C VAL A 48 -11.33 5.69 4.93
N GLU A 49 -12.54 5.59 5.49
CA GLU A 49 -13.18 6.67 6.23
C GLU A 49 -12.54 6.92 7.59
N VAL A 50 -12.15 5.87 8.32
CA VAL A 50 -11.49 6.03 9.63
C VAL A 50 -10.10 6.70 9.52
N LEU A 51 -9.52 6.73 8.32
CA LEU A 51 -8.25 7.41 8.05
C LEU A 51 -8.41 8.93 7.84
N ALA A 52 -9.63 9.41 7.59
CA ALA A 52 -9.86 10.82 7.31
C ALA A 52 -9.64 11.67 8.57
N PRO A 53 -8.99 12.85 8.45
CA PRO A 53 -8.94 13.81 9.54
C PRO A 53 -10.34 14.31 9.93
N PRO A 54 -10.54 14.84 11.15
CA PRO A 54 -11.82 15.40 11.58
C PRO A 54 -12.37 16.50 10.66
N ALA A 55 -11.50 17.27 10.02
CA ALA A 55 -11.85 18.32 9.06
C ALA A 55 -12.23 17.79 7.67
N GLY A 56 -12.21 16.47 7.47
CA GLY A 56 -12.37 15.81 6.17
C GLY A 56 -11.05 15.57 5.43
N PRO A 57 -11.08 14.77 4.35
CA PRO A 57 -9.90 14.47 3.55
C PRO A 57 -9.49 15.66 2.70
N ALA A 58 -8.20 15.75 2.38
CA ALA A 58 -7.74 16.62 1.30
C ALA A 58 -8.20 16.05 -0.06
N LEU A 59 -9.06 16.80 -0.75
CA LEU A 59 -9.65 16.38 -2.02
C LEU A 59 -8.60 16.21 -3.12
N GLY A 60 -8.69 15.14 -3.89
CA GLY A 60 -7.73 14.80 -4.94
C GLY A 60 -6.44 14.14 -4.45
N PHE A 61 -6.18 14.16 -3.14
CA PHE A 61 -5.05 13.50 -2.50
C PHE A 61 -5.41 12.10 -1.97
N ARG A 62 -4.38 11.32 -1.66
CA ARG A 62 -4.53 9.99 -1.04
C ARG A 62 -5.13 10.11 0.37
N ARG A 63 -6.02 9.18 0.73
CA ARG A 63 -6.77 9.20 2.01
C ARG A 63 -5.93 8.91 3.24
N ALA A 64 -4.85 8.15 3.06
CA ALA A 64 -3.70 8.13 3.93
C ALA A 64 -2.48 8.42 3.08
N HIS A 65 -1.35 8.69 3.72
CA HIS A 65 -0.09 8.98 3.03
C HIS A 65 -0.19 10.18 2.08
N ALA A 66 -0.93 11.22 2.49
CA ALA A 66 -1.32 12.33 1.62
C ALA A 66 -0.09 13.15 1.17
N LYS A 67 0.81 13.48 2.09
CA LYS A 67 2.07 14.19 1.81
C LYS A 67 3.15 13.26 1.24
N GLY A 68 3.59 13.50 0.01
CA GLY A 68 4.63 12.71 -0.65
C GLY A 68 5.12 13.30 -1.97
N ILE A 69 6.06 12.59 -2.60
CA ILE A 69 6.75 13.03 -3.81
C ILE A 69 7.07 11.85 -4.72
N CYS A 70 6.96 12.06 -6.03
CA CYS A 70 7.21 11.01 -7.02
C CYS A 70 8.71 10.86 -7.30
N PHE A 71 9.08 9.65 -7.70
CA PHE A 71 10.39 9.40 -8.29
C PHE A 71 10.32 8.44 -9.47
N THR A 72 11.34 8.51 -10.32
CA THR A 72 11.62 7.48 -11.33
C THR A 72 13.04 6.96 -11.19
N GLY A 73 13.25 5.74 -11.69
CA GLY A 73 14.49 5.03 -11.51
C GLY A 73 14.50 3.68 -12.21
N THR A 74 15.41 2.80 -11.77
CA THR A 74 15.54 1.44 -12.27
C THR A 74 15.71 0.44 -11.14
N PHE A 75 15.29 -0.79 -11.36
CA PHE A 75 15.64 -1.94 -10.55
C PHE A 75 16.61 -2.80 -11.36
N GLU A 76 17.85 -2.89 -10.89
CA GLU A 76 18.89 -3.73 -11.48
C GLU A 76 18.89 -5.08 -10.75
N ALA A 77 18.30 -6.09 -11.40
CA ALA A 77 18.23 -7.45 -10.89
C ALA A 77 19.54 -8.18 -11.19
N ASN A 78 20.06 -8.90 -10.20
CA ASN A 78 21.34 -9.61 -10.32
C ASN A 78 21.18 -11.09 -10.75
N GLY A 79 19.96 -11.56 -10.97
CA GLY A 79 19.66 -12.95 -11.32
C GLY A 79 19.42 -13.89 -10.13
N ALA A 80 19.95 -13.58 -8.94
CA ALA A 80 19.90 -14.46 -7.77
C ALA A 80 18.47 -14.68 -7.23
N GLY A 81 17.54 -13.76 -7.52
CA GLY A 81 16.14 -13.93 -7.16
C GLY A 81 15.43 -15.06 -7.92
N SER A 82 16.01 -15.55 -9.02
CA SER A 82 15.45 -16.65 -9.82
C SER A 82 15.37 -17.97 -9.05
N ASP A 83 16.20 -18.13 -8.02
CA ASP A 83 16.14 -19.27 -7.08
C ASP A 83 14.84 -19.30 -6.26
N LEU A 84 14.23 -18.13 -6.06
CA LEU A 84 13.04 -17.95 -5.24
C LEU A 84 11.78 -17.85 -6.10
N SER A 85 11.84 -17.15 -7.23
CA SER A 85 10.67 -16.88 -8.07
C SER A 85 11.02 -16.91 -9.56
N LYS A 86 10.10 -17.42 -10.38
CA LYS A 86 10.17 -17.36 -11.84
C LYS A 86 9.76 -16.00 -12.43
N ALA A 87 9.44 -15.00 -11.60
CA ALA A 87 9.07 -13.67 -12.09
C ALA A 87 10.22 -13.03 -12.87
N GLN A 88 9.91 -12.50 -14.07
CA GLN A 88 10.94 -12.01 -15.00
C GLN A 88 11.84 -10.94 -14.38
N MET A 89 11.32 -10.11 -13.47
CA MET A 89 12.10 -9.08 -12.78
C MET A 89 13.19 -9.59 -11.82
N PHE A 90 13.26 -10.90 -11.56
CA PHE A 90 14.37 -11.51 -10.82
C PHE A 90 15.43 -12.15 -11.71
N ALA A 91 15.19 -12.25 -13.02
CA ALA A 91 16.23 -12.57 -13.99
C ALA A 91 17.20 -11.38 -14.10
N ALA A 92 18.48 -11.65 -14.43
CA ALA A 92 19.47 -10.59 -14.56
C ALA A 92 19.03 -9.58 -15.64
N GLY A 93 18.97 -8.30 -15.28
CA GLY A 93 18.40 -7.27 -16.14
C GLY A 93 18.15 -5.95 -15.42
N THR A 94 17.71 -4.96 -16.18
CA THR A 94 17.35 -3.63 -15.66
C THR A 94 15.91 -3.32 -16.03
N TYR A 95 15.10 -2.99 -15.03
CA TYR A 95 13.66 -2.78 -15.17
C TYR A 95 13.28 -1.36 -14.74
N PRO A 96 12.43 -0.64 -15.49
CA PRO A 96 12.01 0.71 -15.12
C PRO A 96 11.16 0.70 -13.85
N VAL A 97 11.41 1.69 -12.98
CA VAL A 97 10.67 1.92 -11.74
C VAL A 97 9.98 3.28 -11.78
N THR A 98 8.69 3.28 -11.45
CA THR A 98 7.99 4.47 -10.96
C THR A 98 7.70 4.29 -9.49
N GLY A 99 7.97 5.29 -8.66
CA GLY A 99 7.70 5.18 -7.24
C GLY A 99 7.37 6.49 -6.55
N ARG A 100 7.22 6.40 -5.23
CA ARG A 100 6.80 7.49 -4.37
C ARG A 100 7.40 7.35 -2.98
N PHE A 101 7.90 8.45 -2.43
CA PHE A 101 8.19 8.61 -1.00
C PHE A 101 7.08 9.39 -0.32
N ASN A 102 6.75 9.05 0.92
CA ASN A 102 5.70 9.75 1.65
C ASN A 102 5.74 9.51 3.17
N LEU A 103 5.02 10.33 3.90
CA LEU A 103 4.71 10.12 5.31
C LEU A 103 3.52 9.15 5.46
N ALA A 104 3.38 8.48 6.59
CA ALA A 104 2.16 7.75 6.96
C ALA A 104 1.18 8.66 7.72
N SER A 105 0.71 9.71 7.04
CA SER A 105 -0.25 10.66 7.59
C SER A 105 -1.32 11.01 6.54
N PRO A 106 -2.59 11.18 6.93
CA PRO A 106 -3.61 11.75 6.06
C PRO A 106 -3.50 13.28 5.93
N ASP A 107 -2.71 13.94 6.79
CA ASP A 107 -2.54 15.39 6.79
C ASP A 107 -1.43 15.82 5.80
N LEU A 108 -1.79 16.67 4.84
CA LEU A 108 -0.87 17.25 3.87
C LEU A 108 0.18 18.18 4.50
N LYS A 109 -0.16 18.78 5.64
CA LYS A 109 0.69 19.73 6.36
C LYS A 109 1.44 19.08 7.51
N ALA A 110 1.39 17.75 7.62
CA ALA A 110 2.11 17.01 8.65
C ALA A 110 3.60 17.37 8.62
N PRO A 111 4.18 17.88 9.72
CA PRO A 111 5.61 18.17 9.79
C PRO A 111 6.41 16.87 9.72
N ASP A 112 7.42 16.84 8.85
CA ASP A 112 8.24 15.64 8.59
C ASP A 112 8.89 15.07 9.86
N GLY A 113 9.26 15.93 10.81
CA GLY A 113 9.89 15.55 12.09
C GLY A 113 8.95 14.86 13.07
N THR A 114 7.65 14.79 12.77
CA THR A 114 6.64 14.12 13.62
C THR A 114 6.20 12.75 13.08
N ALA A 115 6.47 12.49 11.80
CA ALA A 115 6.00 11.28 11.13
C ALA A 115 7.00 10.14 11.34
N ARG A 116 6.71 9.30 12.34
CA ARG A 116 7.52 8.12 12.67
C ARG A 116 7.60 7.12 11.52
N VAL A 117 6.46 6.88 10.87
CA VAL A 117 6.37 5.96 9.75
C VAL A 117 6.48 6.73 8.44
N ARG A 118 7.47 6.33 7.64
CA ARG A 118 7.75 6.84 6.29
C ARG A 118 7.66 5.67 5.32
N SER A 119 7.32 5.94 4.07
CA SER A 119 7.00 4.89 3.10
C SER A 119 7.75 5.05 1.79
N LEU A 120 7.97 3.90 1.16
CA LEU A 120 8.47 3.74 -0.20
C LEU A 120 7.46 2.88 -0.96
N SER A 121 6.85 3.45 -1.98
CA SER A 121 6.01 2.70 -2.92
C SER A 121 6.68 2.63 -4.28
N LEU A 122 6.59 1.49 -4.95
CA LEU A 122 7.18 1.28 -6.26
C LEU A 122 6.31 0.43 -7.17
N ARG A 123 6.51 0.63 -8.47
CA ARG A 123 6.03 -0.20 -9.56
C ARG A 123 7.21 -0.53 -10.45
N ILE A 124 7.57 -1.80 -10.50
CA ILE A 124 8.53 -2.35 -11.46
C ILE A 124 7.75 -2.92 -12.64
N ARG A 125 8.16 -2.60 -13.87
CA ARG A 125 7.54 -3.14 -15.09
C ARG A 125 8.53 -3.98 -15.87
N THR A 126 8.07 -5.12 -16.39
CA THR A 126 8.86 -6.00 -17.24
C THR A 126 8.49 -5.83 -18.72
N PRO A 127 9.38 -6.20 -19.67
CA PRO A 127 9.12 -6.02 -21.11
C PRO A 127 7.88 -6.76 -21.63
N ASP A 128 7.45 -7.82 -20.95
CA ASP A 128 6.24 -8.58 -21.25
C ASP A 128 4.94 -7.92 -20.74
N GLY A 129 5.05 -6.73 -20.14
CA GLY A 129 3.92 -5.94 -19.65
C GLY A 129 3.46 -6.30 -18.24
N GLN A 130 4.10 -7.25 -17.57
CA GLN A 130 3.78 -7.54 -16.17
C GLN A 130 4.28 -6.42 -15.24
N GLU A 131 3.60 -6.27 -14.11
CA GLU A 131 3.96 -5.30 -13.09
C GLU A 131 4.09 -5.97 -11.73
N TRP A 132 5.06 -5.50 -10.95
CA TRP A 132 5.07 -5.69 -9.51
C TRP A 132 4.90 -4.34 -8.84
N ARG A 133 3.81 -4.21 -8.07
CA ARG A 133 3.55 -3.04 -7.23
C ARG A 133 3.76 -3.40 -5.78
N SER A 134 4.40 -2.49 -5.06
CA SER A 134 4.73 -2.66 -3.65
C SER A 134 4.58 -1.33 -2.93
N ALA A 135 4.08 -1.39 -1.69
CA ALA A 135 3.96 -0.24 -0.81
C ALA A 135 4.47 -0.65 0.57
N MET A 136 5.60 -0.06 0.94
CA MET A 136 6.47 -0.49 2.05
C MET A 136 6.63 0.65 3.05
N ILE A 137 7.00 0.30 4.28
CA ILE A 137 7.23 1.28 5.36
C ILE A 137 8.59 1.06 6.02
N ASN A 138 9.10 2.10 6.68
CA ASN A 138 10.38 2.00 7.40
C ASN A 138 10.32 1.14 8.67
N ALA A 139 9.14 0.96 9.25
CA ALA A 139 8.96 0.08 10.39
C ALA A 139 9.28 -1.39 10.01
N PRO A 140 9.95 -2.15 10.89
CA PRO A 140 10.29 -3.56 10.64
C PRO A 140 9.07 -4.50 10.73
N PHE A 141 7.98 -4.05 11.34
CA PHE A 141 6.73 -4.78 11.53
C PHE A 141 5.55 -3.80 11.63
N PHE A 142 4.33 -4.31 11.53
CA PHE A 142 3.09 -3.53 11.60
C PHE A 142 2.59 -3.41 13.05
N PRO A 143 1.84 -2.37 13.45
CA PRO A 143 1.39 -2.21 14.84
C PRO A 143 0.38 -3.26 15.31
N VAL A 144 -0.25 -4.01 14.39
CA VAL A 144 -1.38 -4.91 14.69
C VAL A 144 -1.39 -6.12 13.76
N ALA A 145 -2.01 -7.22 14.22
CA ALA A 145 -2.00 -8.49 13.50
C ALA A 145 -3.10 -8.61 12.43
N THR A 146 -4.16 -7.80 12.46
CA THR A 146 -5.31 -7.95 11.55
C THR A 146 -5.86 -6.62 11.02
N PRO A 147 -6.54 -6.61 9.85
CA PRO A 147 -7.23 -5.42 9.35
C PRO A 147 -8.30 -4.87 10.30
N GLN A 148 -8.96 -5.75 11.08
CA GLN A 148 -9.93 -5.34 12.09
C GLN A 148 -9.23 -4.59 13.23
N ALA A 149 -8.16 -5.15 13.78
CA ALA A 149 -7.36 -4.47 14.80
C ALA A 149 -6.78 -3.14 14.30
N PHE A 150 -6.46 -3.03 12.99
CA PHE A 150 -6.04 -1.75 12.40
C PHE A 150 -7.17 -0.73 12.41
N TYR A 151 -8.38 -1.11 11.99
CA TYR A 151 -9.54 -0.24 12.08
C TYR A 151 -9.81 0.20 13.53
N ASP A 152 -9.79 -0.73 14.48
CA ASP A 152 -10.02 -0.46 15.90
C ASP A 152 -8.94 0.44 16.50
N LEU A 153 -7.68 0.30 16.08
CA LEU A 153 -6.59 1.21 16.44
C LEU A 153 -6.87 2.64 15.95
N GLN A 154 -7.34 2.81 14.72
CA GLN A 154 -7.66 4.12 14.18
C GLN A 154 -8.85 4.75 14.93
N VAL A 155 -9.88 3.97 15.25
CA VAL A 155 -11.01 4.43 16.09
C VAL A 155 -10.52 4.88 17.47
N ALA A 156 -9.75 4.04 18.16
CA ALA A 156 -9.24 4.35 19.50
C ALA A 156 -8.31 5.58 19.50
N SER A 157 -7.50 5.77 18.44
CA SER A 157 -6.60 6.93 18.31
C SER A 157 -7.35 8.25 18.08
N ALA A 158 -8.49 8.19 17.38
CA ALA A 158 -9.32 9.34 17.05
C ALA A 158 -10.25 9.73 18.21
N ASP A 159 -10.58 8.82 19.12
CA ASP A 159 -11.48 9.07 20.25
C ASP A 159 -10.84 9.99 21.29
N LYS A 160 -11.22 11.28 21.26
CA LYS A 160 -10.81 12.29 22.25
C LYS A 160 -11.77 12.39 23.43
N SER A 161 -12.93 11.74 23.35
CA SER A 161 -13.93 11.75 24.42
C SER A 161 -13.64 10.72 25.51
N HIS A 162 -12.90 9.65 25.19
CA HIS A 162 -12.53 8.60 26.13
C HIS A 162 -10.99 8.52 26.28
N PRO A 163 -10.41 9.08 27.36
CA PRO A 163 -8.95 9.11 27.54
C PRO A 163 -8.32 7.72 27.64
N ASP A 164 -9.08 6.72 28.09
CA ASP A 164 -8.63 5.33 28.20
C ASP A 164 -8.77 4.51 26.89
N ALA A 165 -9.29 5.08 25.79
CA ALA A 165 -9.56 4.33 24.55
C ALA A 165 -8.32 3.59 24.02
N LEU A 166 -7.19 4.29 23.91
CA LEU A 166 -5.92 3.68 23.47
C LEU A 166 -5.37 2.66 24.48
N LYS A 167 -5.57 2.89 25.78
CA LYS A 167 -5.15 1.95 26.83
C LYS A 167 -5.95 0.65 26.76
N ASN A 168 -7.27 0.76 26.56
CA ASN A 168 -8.17 -0.37 26.37
C ASN A 168 -7.81 -1.15 25.10
N PHE A 169 -7.55 -0.43 24.00
CA PHE A 169 -7.05 -1.04 22.77
C PHE A 169 -5.75 -1.82 23.01
N ALA A 170 -4.75 -1.20 23.63
CA ALA A 170 -3.46 -1.85 23.90
C ALA A 170 -3.58 -3.07 24.84
N THR A 171 -4.58 -3.08 25.72
CA THR A 171 -4.89 -4.26 26.57
C THR A 171 -5.45 -5.41 25.73
N ALA A 172 -6.31 -5.12 24.75
CA ALA A 172 -6.88 -6.12 23.84
C ALA A 172 -5.89 -6.57 22.74
N HIS A 173 -4.94 -5.72 22.38
CA HIS A 173 -3.95 -5.91 21.32
C HIS A 173 -2.52 -5.75 21.84
N PRO A 174 -2.02 -6.66 22.68
CA PRO A 174 -0.71 -6.53 23.30
C PRO A 174 0.44 -6.48 22.28
N GLU A 175 0.22 -6.96 21.03
CA GLU A 175 1.20 -6.88 19.94
C GLU A 175 1.63 -5.44 19.62
N ILE A 176 0.79 -4.43 19.90
CA ILE A 176 1.12 -3.02 19.66
C ILE A 176 2.33 -2.55 20.48
N GLY A 177 2.62 -3.21 21.60
CA GLY A 177 3.74 -2.85 22.48
C GLY A 177 5.08 -2.86 21.76
N ALA A 178 5.32 -3.82 20.85
CA ALA A 178 6.54 -3.86 20.05
C ALA A 178 6.67 -2.62 19.15
N PHE A 179 5.57 -2.18 18.56
CA PHE A 179 5.54 -0.99 17.71
C PHE A 179 5.72 0.29 18.52
N SER A 180 5.10 0.40 19.69
CA SER A 180 5.32 1.52 20.60
C SER A 180 6.77 1.61 21.05
N GLN A 181 7.41 0.48 21.36
CA GLN A 181 8.83 0.44 21.72
C GLN A 181 9.71 0.93 20.54
N TRP A 182 9.50 0.38 19.35
CA TRP A 182 10.23 0.82 18.14
C TRP A 182 9.99 2.31 17.85
N ALA A 183 8.75 2.78 17.94
CA ALA A 183 8.41 4.17 17.71
C ALA A 183 9.01 5.12 18.76
N GLY A 184 9.30 4.63 19.97
CA GLY A 184 9.98 5.39 21.01
C GLY A 184 11.50 5.44 20.86
N SER A 185 12.13 4.38 20.31
CA SER A 185 13.59 4.24 20.30
C SER A 185 14.24 4.38 18.92
N ALA A 186 13.51 4.20 17.82
CA ALA A 186 14.07 4.25 16.48
C ALA A 186 14.60 5.66 16.16
N PRO A 187 15.80 5.78 15.57
CA PRO A 187 16.34 7.07 15.18
C PRO A 187 15.49 7.69 14.07
N PHE A 188 15.32 9.01 14.12
CA PHE A 188 14.90 9.77 12.94
C PHE A 188 16.11 10.04 12.06
N THR A 189 15.90 10.07 10.75
CA THR A 189 16.92 10.41 9.76
C THR A 189 16.56 11.70 9.03
N SER A 190 17.55 12.34 8.41
CA SER A 190 17.40 13.58 7.65
C SER A 190 16.82 13.40 6.24
N SER A 191 16.72 12.14 5.76
CA SER A 191 16.36 11.86 4.37
C SER A 191 15.56 10.58 4.22
N TYR A 192 14.66 10.55 3.24
CA TYR A 192 14.08 9.29 2.75
C TYR A 192 15.15 8.33 2.20
N ALA A 193 16.30 8.85 1.75
CA ALA A 193 17.43 8.07 1.23
C ALA A 193 18.14 7.22 2.28
N GLU A 194 17.98 7.57 3.55
CA GLU A 194 18.65 6.95 4.70
C GLU A 194 17.80 5.88 5.38
N ASP A 195 16.54 5.73 4.98
CA ASP A 195 15.63 4.77 5.61
C ASP A 195 15.70 3.41 4.90
N ARG A 196 15.70 2.34 5.70
CA ARG A 196 15.32 0.99 5.26
C ARG A 196 13.82 0.95 5.09
N TYR A 197 13.33 0.31 4.03
CA TYR A 197 11.90 0.08 3.81
C TYR A 197 11.60 -1.42 3.75
N ASN A 198 10.52 -1.84 4.39
CA ASN A 198 10.13 -3.23 4.59
C ASN A 198 8.75 -3.48 3.97
N GLY A 199 8.62 -4.61 3.26
CA GLY A 199 7.34 -5.09 2.72
C GLY A 199 6.30 -5.41 3.78
N ILE A 200 6.75 -5.71 5.00
CA ILE A 200 6.02 -6.14 6.22
C ILE A 200 5.12 -7.37 6.04
N ASN A 201 4.27 -7.39 5.02
CA ASN A 201 3.42 -8.52 4.68
C ASN A 201 4.24 -9.66 4.10
N SER A 202 3.82 -10.89 4.38
CA SER A 202 4.39 -12.04 3.71
C SER A 202 3.70 -12.28 2.35
N PHE A 203 4.43 -12.89 1.44
CA PHE A 203 3.95 -13.30 0.11
C PHE A 203 4.51 -14.69 -0.20
N VAL A 204 4.05 -15.33 -1.26
CA VAL A 204 4.63 -16.59 -1.74
C VAL A 204 5.28 -16.39 -3.08
N PHE A 205 6.55 -16.78 -3.17
CA PHE A 205 7.32 -16.84 -4.40
C PHE A 205 7.36 -18.29 -4.90
N THR A 206 7.17 -18.47 -6.21
CA THR A 206 7.20 -19.78 -6.88
C THR A 206 8.34 -19.81 -7.88
N ASN A 207 9.33 -20.66 -7.68
CA ASN A 207 10.48 -20.77 -8.60
C ASN A 207 10.15 -21.54 -9.89
N ALA A 208 11.14 -21.70 -10.78
CA ALA A 208 10.96 -22.38 -12.07
C ALA A 208 10.60 -23.88 -11.92
N GLN A 209 10.96 -24.50 -10.80
CA GLN A 209 10.64 -25.89 -10.46
C GLN A 209 9.25 -26.04 -9.82
N GLY A 210 8.52 -24.94 -9.63
CA GLY A 210 7.19 -24.95 -8.99
C GLY A 210 7.24 -25.02 -7.46
N GLN A 211 8.40 -24.77 -6.84
CA GLN A 211 8.53 -24.78 -5.38
C GLN A 211 8.11 -23.43 -4.81
N ASP A 212 7.25 -23.49 -3.80
CA ASP A 212 6.70 -22.34 -3.10
C ASP A 212 7.47 -22.00 -1.83
N GLN A 213 7.75 -20.73 -1.64
CA GLN A 213 8.45 -20.20 -0.47
C GLN A 213 7.72 -18.95 0.03
N ALA A 214 7.32 -18.94 1.30
CA ALA A 214 6.84 -17.71 1.93
C ALA A 214 8.02 -16.76 2.16
N VAL A 215 7.84 -15.50 1.79
CA VAL A 215 8.90 -14.49 1.81
C VAL A 215 8.42 -13.15 2.34
N ARG A 216 9.36 -12.36 2.83
CA ARG A 216 9.27 -10.91 3.02
C ARG A 216 10.45 -10.26 2.31
N TRP A 217 10.35 -8.97 1.96
CA TRP A 217 11.48 -8.25 1.38
C TRP A 217 11.75 -6.93 2.07
N SER A 218 12.95 -6.41 1.87
CA SER A 218 13.35 -5.09 2.33
C SER A 218 14.28 -4.42 1.33
N PHE A 219 14.20 -3.10 1.25
CA PHE A 219 15.14 -2.23 0.56
C PHE A 219 16.02 -1.56 1.61
N LYS A 220 17.29 -1.96 1.64
CA LYS A 220 18.30 -1.41 2.56
C LYS A 220 19.02 -0.25 1.87
N PRO A 221 19.09 0.94 2.48
CA PRO A 221 19.72 2.10 1.85
C PRO A 221 21.22 1.88 1.69
N ALA A 222 21.78 2.39 0.59
CA ALA A 222 23.23 2.53 0.44
C ALA A 222 23.75 3.77 1.19
N ALA A 223 22.90 4.77 1.40
CA ALA A 223 23.24 5.91 2.23
C ALA A 223 23.38 5.47 3.70
N ILE A 224 24.40 6.00 4.37
CA ILE A 224 24.62 5.77 5.80
C ILE A 224 23.60 6.63 6.57
N PRO A 225 22.73 6.03 7.40
CA PRO A 225 21.76 6.79 8.18
C PRO A 225 22.46 7.72 9.17
N VAL A 226 22.03 8.98 9.22
CA VAL A 226 22.50 9.96 10.21
C VAL A 226 21.36 10.25 11.19
N PRO A 227 21.44 9.76 12.44
CA PRO A 227 20.42 10.04 13.44
C PRO A 227 20.29 11.54 13.72
N VAL A 228 19.05 12.02 13.71
CA VAL A 228 18.69 13.40 14.06
C VAL A 228 18.03 13.39 15.44
N SER A 229 18.53 14.21 16.36
CA SER A 229 17.97 14.32 17.71
C SER A 229 16.60 14.99 17.70
N SER A 230 15.81 14.80 18.74
CA SER A 230 14.50 15.45 18.87
C SER A 230 14.59 16.98 18.85
N ASP A 231 15.66 17.56 19.42
CA ASP A 231 15.83 19.01 19.47
C ASP A 231 16.34 19.58 18.13
N GLU A 232 17.12 18.81 17.38
CA GLU A 232 17.45 19.11 16.00
C GLU A 232 16.19 19.08 15.12
N LEU A 233 15.34 18.06 15.25
CA LEU A 233 14.10 17.93 14.46
C LEU A 233 13.15 19.10 14.66
N LYS A 234 13.03 19.62 15.89
CA LYS A 234 12.19 20.81 16.18
C LYS A 234 12.67 22.08 15.48
N LYS A 235 13.95 22.14 15.07
CA LYS A 235 14.54 23.26 14.33
C LYS A 235 14.49 23.08 12.82
N ARG A 236 14.12 21.89 12.33
CA ARG A 236 14.01 21.62 10.88
C ARG A 236 12.73 22.23 10.34
N GLU A 237 12.80 22.65 9.08
CA GLU A 237 11.61 23.07 8.34
C GLU A 237 10.58 21.93 8.22
N PRO A 238 9.26 22.22 8.18
CA PRO A 238 8.22 21.20 8.15
C PRO A 238 8.30 20.20 6.98
N ASP A 239 8.96 20.58 5.88
CA ASP A 239 9.06 19.82 4.62
C ASP A 239 10.50 19.35 4.31
N PHE A 240 11.37 19.26 5.32
CA PHE A 240 12.81 19.00 5.12
C PHE A 240 13.12 17.70 4.35
N LEU A 241 12.30 16.66 4.44
CA LEU A 241 12.53 15.39 3.72
C LEU A 241 12.29 15.54 2.23
N LEU A 242 11.29 16.35 1.82
CA LEU A 242 11.01 16.64 0.42
C LEU A 242 12.11 17.49 -0.19
N ALA A 243 12.60 18.49 0.56
CA ALA A 243 13.73 19.31 0.16
C ALA A 243 15.01 18.48 0.01
N ASP A 244 15.38 17.68 1.03
CA ASP A 244 16.58 16.85 1.00
C ASP A 244 16.55 15.86 -0.15
N ILE A 245 15.47 15.07 -0.32
CA ILE A 245 15.47 14.02 -1.35
C ILE A 245 15.57 14.60 -2.77
N THR A 246 14.97 15.77 -3.00
CA THR A 246 15.04 16.49 -4.28
C THR A 246 16.48 16.92 -4.56
N GLU A 247 17.12 17.59 -3.61
CA GLU A 247 18.50 18.06 -3.74
C GLU A 247 19.48 16.89 -3.89
N ARG A 248 19.29 15.85 -3.08
CA ARG A 248 20.17 14.69 -3.01
C ARG A 248 20.14 13.88 -4.30
N VAL A 249 18.96 13.63 -4.87
CA VAL A 249 18.83 12.94 -6.16
C VAL A 249 19.34 13.79 -7.33
N ALA A 250 19.17 15.12 -7.28
CA ALA A 250 19.74 16.01 -8.28
C ALA A 250 21.28 15.97 -8.31
N LYS A 251 21.92 15.69 -7.16
CA LYS A 251 23.37 15.57 -7.04
C LYS A 251 23.90 14.19 -7.42
N ALA A 252 23.21 13.12 -7.01
CA ALA A 252 23.64 11.75 -7.26
C ALA A 252 22.48 10.75 -7.19
N THR A 253 22.60 9.65 -7.94
CA THR A 253 21.69 8.50 -7.84
C THR A 253 21.66 7.93 -6.43
N GLN A 254 20.46 7.85 -5.86
CA GLN A 254 20.24 7.20 -4.56
C GLN A 254 19.92 5.72 -4.75
N ARG A 255 20.45 4.85 -3.89
CA ARG A 255 20.39 3.40 -4.07
C ARG A 255 19.90 2.66 -2.83
N TRP A 256 19.17 1.58 -3.07
CA TRP A 256 18.78 0.61 -2.06
C TRP A 256 18.99 -0.82 -2.56
N ALA A 257 19.69 -1.64 -1.79
CA ALA A 257 19.81 -3.06 -2.05
C ALA A 257 18.53 -3.79 -1.61
N MET A 258 17.93 -4.56 -2.52
CA MET A 258 16.78 -5.39 -2.21
C MET A 258 17.24 -6.74 -1.67
N THR A 259 16.73 -7.11 -0.49
CA THR A 259 16.92 -8.43 0.11
C THR A 259 15.57 -9.12 0.25
N VAL A 260 15.49 -10.40 -0.13
CA VAL A 260 14.33 -11.26 0.11
C VAL A 260 14.68 -12.25 1.22
N MET A 261 13.91 -12.20 2.30
CA MET A 261 14.01 -13.12 3.43
C MET A 261 13.00 -14.26 3.23
N VAL A 262 13.45 -15.49 3.39
CA VAL A 262 12.63 -16.70 3.28
C VAL A 262 12.18 -17.14 4.67
N ALA A 263 10.88 -17.43 4.82
CA ALA A 263 10.31 -17.92 6.06
C ALA A 263 10.93 -19.27 6.45
N GLY A 264 11.23 -19.42 7.74
CA GLY A 264 11.56 -20.70 8.36
C GLY A 264 10.31 -21.43 8.86
N PRO A 265 10.45 -22.70 9.27
CA PRO A 265 9.38 -23.44 9.93
C PRO A 265 8.83 -22.68 11.15
N GLY A 266 7.51 -22.50 11.21
CA GLY A 266 6.83 -21.85 12.33
C GLY A 266 6.83 -20.32 12.31
N ASP A 267 7.45 -19.67 11.31
CA ASP A 267 7.35 -18.23 11.18
C ASP A 267 5.89 -17.80 10.91
N PRO A 268 5.40 -16.73 11.57
CA PRO A 268 4.02 -16.32 11.45
C PRO A 268 3.81 -15.54 10.14
N THR A 269 3.51 -16.25 9.06
CA THR A 269 3.28 -15.65 7.73
C THR A 269 2.02 -14.78 7.72
N SER A 270 1.00 -15.14 8.49
CA SER A 270 -0.26 -14.41 8.56
C SER A 270 -0.25 -13.15 9.46
N ASP A 271 0.83 -12.87 10.19
CA ASP A 271 0.89 -11.82 11.22
C ASP A 271 2.06 -10.85 10.95
N PRO A 272 1.79 -9.68 10.35
CA PRO A 272 2.83 -8.69 10.07
C PRO A 272 3.29 -7.90 11.31
N SER A 273 2.65 -8.08 12.49
CA SER A 273 3.10 -7.47 13.73
C SER A 273 4.32 -8.16 14.34
N LYS A 274 4.60 -9.39 13.89
CA LYS A 274 5.72 -10.19 14.36
C LYS A 274 6.85 -10.16 13.34
N ALA A 275 8.02 -9.69 13.77
CA ALA A 275 9.25 -9.85 13.00
C ALA A 275 9.62 -11.34 12.88
N TRP A 276 10.18 -11.72 11.74
CA TRP A 276 10.86 -13.01 11.61
C TRP A 276 12.28 -12.90 12.18
N PRO A 277 12.88 -13.99 12.67
CA PRO A 277 14.26 -13.99 13.14
C PRO A 277 15.24 -13.44 12.11
N GLU A 278 16.29 -12.74 12.57
CA GLU A 278 17.26 -12.11 11.67
C GLU A 278 18.21 -13.12 10.99
N ASP A 279 18.32 -14.33 11.54
CA ASP A 279 19.15 -15.43 11.01
C ASP A 279 18.53 -16.16 9.81
N ARG A 280 17.33 -15.74 9.39
CA ARG A 280 16.63 -16.33 8.25
C ARG A 280 17.41 -16.17 6.95
N ARG A 281 17.36 -17.22 6.12
CA ARG A 281 17.94 -17.20 4.77
C ARG A 281 17.48 -15.94 4.04
N SER A 282 18.46 -15.14 3.64
CA SER A 282 18.23 -13.86 2.98
C SER A 282 19.02 -13.81 1.67
N VAL A 283 18.36 -13.49 0.58
CA VAL A 283 18.95 -13.43 -0.77
C VAL A 283 18.95 -11.98 -1.24
N GLY A 284 20.12 -11.44 -1.59
CA GLY A 284 20.22 -10.15 -2.27
C GLY A 284 19.86 -10.32 -3.75
N VAL A 285 18.80 -9.66 -4.20
CA VAL A 285 18.18 -9.94 -5.53
C VAL A 285 18.36 -8.81 -6.55
N GLY A 286 18.82 -7.63 -6.11
CA GLY A 286 19.02 -6.49 -6.99
C GLY A 286 19.12 -5.17 -6.24
N THR A 287 19.22 -4.08 -7.00
CA THR A 287 19.36 -2.72 -6.47
C THR A 287 18.33 -1.80 -7.11
N LEU A 288 17.56 -1.09 -6.28
CA LEU A 288 16.78 0.07 -6.71
C LEU A 288 17.71 1.28 -6.83
N SER A 289 17.71 1.93 -7.98
CA SER A 289 18.39 3.20 -8.25
C SER A 289 17.35 4.27 -8.55
N VAL A 290 17.32 5.34 -7.76
CA VAL A 290 16.44 6.51 -7.93
C VAL A 290 17.24 7.64 -8.54
N THR A 291 16.78 8.15 -9.68
CA THR A 291 17.53 9.11 -10.51
C THR A 291 16.79 10.41 -10.79
N LYS A 292 15.47 10.45 -10.59
CA LYS A 292 14.67 11.67 -10.77
C LYS A 292 13.62 11.79 -9.68
N ILE A 293 13.44 13.01 -9.18
CA ILE A 293 12.35 13.41 -8.28
C ILE A 293 11.43 14.36 -9.02
N GLU A 294 10.12 14.20 -8.83
CA GLU A 294 9.09 15.04 -9.43
C GLU A 294 8.01 15.38 -8.40
N PRO A 295 7.51 16.63 -8.36
CA PRO A 295 6.31 16.95 -7.59
C PRO A 295 5.16 16.02 -7.97
N GLU A 296 4.39 15.56 -6.99
CA GLU A 296 3.36 14.56 -7.24
C GLU A 296 2.29 15.04 -8.21
N ALA A 297 1.95 16.33 -8.22
CA ALA A 297 0.92 16.88 -9.09
C ALA A 297 1.20 16.58 -10.58
N ASP A 298 2.48 16.56 -10.98
CA ASP A 298 2.92 16.37 -12.37
C ASP A 298 3.72 15.07 -12.57
N GLY A 299 4.06 14.38 -11.48
CA GLY A 299 4.88 13.19 -11.50
C GLY A 299 4.12 11.93 -11.90
N SER A 300 4.83 11.00 -12.53
CA SER A 300 4.27 9.74 -13.03
C SER A 300 3.65 8.81 -11.98
N CYS A 301 3.87 9.08 -10.68
CA CYS A 301 3.29 8.31 -9.59
C CYS A 301 1.88 8.77 -9.17
N ARG A 302 1.42 9.93 -9.65
CA ARG A 302 0.12 10.53 -9.31
C ARG A 302 -1.02 9.54 -9.51
N ASP A 303 -1.12 8.98 -10.70
CA ASP A 303 -2.24 8.15 -11.13
C ASP A 303 -1.96 6.66 -10.95
N ILE A 304 -0.96 6.31 -10.13
CA ILE A 304 -0.66 4.93 -9.80
C ILE A 304 -1.34 4.55 -8.49
N ASN A 305 -2.11 3.47 -8.56
CA ASN A 305 -2.49 2.68 -7.40
C ASN A 305 -1.39 1.65 -7.11
N PHE A 306 -0.60 1.86 -6.05
CA PHE A 306 0.47 0.96 -5.61
C PHE A 306 -0.07 -0.26 -4.83
N ASP A 307 -1.10 -0.89 -5.39
CA ASP A 307 -1.78 -2.05 -4.81
C ASP A 307 -0.81 -3.23 -4.66
N PRO A 308 -0.57 -3.71 -3.42
CA PRO A 308 0.39 -4.79 -3.17
C PRO A 308 -0.02 -6.15 -3.76
N THR A 309 -1.26 -6.30 -4.27
CA THR A 309 -1.71 -7.55 -4.92
C THR A 309 -1.51 -7.56 -6.43
N VAL A 310 -1.01 -6.46 -7.02
CA VAL A 310 -0.54 -6.47 -8.41
C VAL A 310 0.85 -7.10 -8.44
N LEU A 311 0.87 -8.40 -8.72
CA LEU A 311 2.02 -9.27 -8.67
C LEU A 311 2.22 -9.97 -10.03
N PRO A 312 3.47 -10.14 -10.49
CA PRO A 312 3.77 -10.89 -11.70
C PRO A 312 3.64 -12.41 -11.46
N ALA A 313 3.58 -13.17 -12.55
CA ALA A 313 3.67 -14.63 -12.53
C ALA A 313 4.91 -15.10 -11.76
N GLY A 314 4.71 -16.04 -10.84
CA GLY A 314 5.76 -16.48 -9.90
C GLY A 314 5.70 -15.79 -8.53
N MET A 315 4.71 -14.92 -8.31
CA MET A 315 4.43 -14.28 -7.02
C MET A 315 2.92 -14.31 -6.74
N ARG A 316 2.54 -14.49 -5.47
CA ARG A 316 1.15 -14.39 -5.00
C ARG A 316 1.08 -13.96 -3.53
N THR A 317 -0.10 -13.59 -3.06
CA THR A 317 -0.34 -13.34 -1.63
C THR A 317 -0.19 -14.63 -0.82
N SER A 318 0.26 -14.51 0.43
CA SER A 318 0.25 -15.60 1.40
C SER A 318 -1.10 -15.68 2.13
N ASP A 319 -1.10 -16.27 3.31
CA ASP A 319 -2.18 -16.27 4.31
C ASP A 319 -2.25 -14.98 5.15
N ASP A 320 -1.41 -13.98 4.88
CA ASP A 320 -1.53 -12.64 5.44
C ASP A 320 -2.85 -11.98 4.97
N PRO A 321 -3.73 -11.54 5.89
CA PRO A 321 -5.01 -10.93 5.52
C PRO A 321 -4.87 -9.49 5.00
N PHE A 322 -3.74 -8.81 5.23
CA PHE A 322 -3.57 -7.42 4.88
C PHE A 322 -3.47 -7.15 3.38
N PRO A 323 -2.70 -7.88 2.55
CA PRO A 323 -2.64 -7.61 1.12
C PRO A 323 -4.03 -7.49 0.47
N ALA A 324 -4.96 -8.40 0.78
CA ALA A 324 -6.33 -8.35 0.28
C ALA A 324 -7.11 -7.14 0.81
N ALA A 325 -7.05 -6.88 2.12
CA ALA A 325 -7.71 -5.72 2.73
C ALA A 325 -7.17 -4.38 2.19
N ARG A 326 -5.85 -4.31 1.97
CA ARG A 326 -5.14 -3.17 1.38
C ARG A 326 -5.58 -2.95 -0.05
N SER A 327 -5.58 -3.98 -0.91
CA SER A 327 -6.06 -3.86 -2.29
C SER A 327 -7.45 -3.23 -2.36
N ALA A 328 -8.38 -3.72 -1.54
CA ALA A 328 -9.75 -3.22 -1.50
C ALA A 328 -9.83 -1.75 -1.01
N ALA A 329 -9.10 -1.39 0.05
CA ALA A 329 -9.05 -0.02 0.55
C ALA A 329 -8.35 0.94 -0.43
N TYR A 330 -7.29 0.47 -1.09
CA TYR A 330 -6.54 1.21 -2.10
C TYR A 330 -7.42 1.52 -3.32
N SER A 331 -8.24 0.56 -3.77
CA SER A 331 -9.24 0.77 -4.82
C SER A 331 -10.24 1.88 -4.46
N VAL A 332 -10.83 1.82 -3.26
CA VAL A 332 -11.76 2.86 -2.78
C VAL A 332 -11.07 4.23 -2.70
N SER A 333 -9.88 4.31 -2.11
CA SER A 333 -9.14 5.57 -2.03
C SER A 333 -8.75 6.11 -3.41
N TYR A 334 -8.37 5.24 -4.34
CA TYR A 334 -7.99 5.61 -5.71
C TYR A 334 -9.19 6.20 -6.46
N ASN A 335 -10.32 5.51 -6.45
CA ASN A 335 -11.53 5.97 -7.15
C ASN A 335 -12.03 7.32 -6.61
N ARG A 336 -12.00 7.50 -5.28
CA ARG A 336 -12.38 8.77 -4.64
C ARG A 336 -11.47 9.92 -5.10
N ARG A 337 -10.14 9.75 -5.02
CA ARG A 337 -9.21 10.83 -5.36
C ARG A 337 -9.17 11.15 -6.86
N THR A 338 -9.39 10.17 -7.74
CA THR A 338 -9.47 10.41 -9.19
C THR A 338 -10.75 11.16 -9.57
N ALA A 339 -11.86 10.91 -8.87
CA ALA A 339 -13.09 11.69 -9.04
C ALA A 339 -12.95 13.15 -8.56
N GLU A 340 -11.95 13.43 -7.73
CA GLU A 340 -11.63 14.74 -7.15
C GLU A 340 -10.43 15.42 -7.84
N GLU A 341 -10.03 14.95 -9.03
CA GLU A 341 -8.85 15.45 -9.73
C GLU A 341 -8.86 16.98 -9.94
N LYS A 342 -10.04 17.58 -10.08
CA LYS A 342 -10.21 19.04 -10.20
C LYS A 342 -9.67 19.82 -8.99
N ASP A 343 -9.63 19.20 -7.82
CA ASP A 343 -9.19 19.80 -6.56
C ASP A 343 -7.68 19.59 -6.32
N TYR A 344 -7.01 18.82 -7.19
CA TYR A 344 -5.56 18.66 -7.23
C TYR A 344 -5.03 18.75 -8.67
N PRO A 345 -5.10 19.93 -9.32
CA PRO A 345 -4.79 20.07 -10.74
C PRO A 345 -3.30 19.83 -11.04
N ARG A 346 -3.02 19.37 -12.26
CA ARG A 346 -1.65 19.38 -12.82
C ARG A 346 -1.22 20.82 -13.11
N THR A 347 0.08 21.10 -13.07
CA THR A 347 0.62 22.38 -13.53
C THR A 347 0.41 22.47 -15.06
N PRO A 348 -0.16 23.57 -15.59
CA PRO A 348 -0.33 23.73 -17.03
C PRO A 348 1.04 23.67 -17.74
N SER A 349 1.19 22.76 -18.70
CA SER A 349 2.37 22.74 -19.57
C SER A 349 2.41 24.01 -20.41
N ILE A 350 3.42 24.86 -20.22
CA ILE A 350 3.65 26.03 -21.08
C ILE A 350 4.11 25.51 -22.44
N THR A 351 3.18 25.27 -23.36
CA THR A 351 3.51 25.02 -24.76
C THR A 351 4.04 26.32 -25.35
N THR A 352 5.36 26.44 -25.48
CA THR A 352 5.97 27.55 -26.21
C THR A 352 5.67 27.35 -27.68
N THR A 353 4.57 27.92 -28.17
CA THR A 353 4.32 28.05 -29.61
C THR A 353 5.40 29.00 -30.14
N THR A 354 6.50 28.45 -30.65
CA THR A 354 7.44 29.20 -31.48
C THR A 354 6.69 29.60 -32.75
N GLY A 355 6.13 30.81 -32.73
CA GLY A 355 5.55 31.42 -33.90
C GLY A 355 6.63 31.66 -34.94
N ALA A 356 6.70 30.78 -35.94
CA ALA A 356 7.27 31.14 -37.22
C ALA A 356 6.35 32.21 -37.83
N LYS A 357 6.85 33.44 -37.90
CA LYS A 357 6.21 34.52 -38.66
C LYS A 357 6.49 34.26 -40.15
N PRO A 358 5.49 34.40 -41.04
CA PRO A 358 5.62 34.12 -42.47
C PRO A 358 6.65 34.99 -43.18
#